data_AF-A0A849VRE6-F1
#
_entry.id   AF-A0A849VRE6-F1
#
_cell.length_a   1.000
_cell.length_b   1.000
_cell.length_c   1.000
_cell.angle_alpha   90.00
_cell.angle_beta   90.00
_cell.angle_gamma   90.00
#
_symmetry.space_group_name_H-M   'P 1'
#
loop_
_entity.id
_entity.type
_entity.pdbx_description
1 polymer ?
#
loop_
_entity_poly.entity_id
_entity_poly.type
_entity_poly.pdbx_seq_one_letter_code
_entity_poly.pdbx_strand_id
1 'polypeptide(L)'
;MSVWVWGSEKLKRVLLAAAAALLAAPALGSNETIIGRASVIDADTIEIHGQRIRLFGVDAPEGRQTCQDADGKTYRCGQKSSFALDNFIAQAQPVYCEPLDIDRYNRVVATCSNAEGKDIGAWLVRNGHAVDYTRYSTGTFINPWEFRALHR
;
A
#
# COMPACT_ATOMS: atom_id res chain seq x y z
N MET A 1 71.11 -14.38 -29.59
CA MET A 1 69.84 -13.85 -30.14
C MET A 1 68.70 -14.42 -29.30
N SER A 2 68.13 -13.62 -28.41
CA SER A 2 67.09 -14.04 -27.46
C SER A 2 65.75 -13.47 -27.94
N VAL A 3 64.82 -14.33 -28.36
CA VAL A 3 63.45 -13.92 -28.66
C VAL A 3 62.57 -14.35 -27.50
N TRP A 4 62.02 -13.36 -26.82
CA TRP A 4 61.10 -13.50 -25.69
C TRP A 4 59.71 -13.89 -26.21
N VAL A 5 59.13 -14.98 -25.69
CA VAL A 5 57.71 -15.31 -25.91
C VAL A 5 56.90 -14.71 -24.76
N TRP A 6 56.14 -13.65 -25.04
CA TRP A 6 55.29 -12.97 -24.07
C TRP A 6 53.79 -13.21 -24.36
N GLY A 7 53.15 -14.00 -23.49
CA GLY A 7 51.81 -13.78 -22.95
C GLY A 7 50.57 -13.75 -23.86
N SER A 8 49.96 -14.91 -24.15
CA SER A 8 48.63 -15.00 -24.78
C SER A 8 47.47 -15.32 -23.81
N GLU A 9 47.72 -15.42 -22.49
CA GLU A 9 46.68 -15.85 -21.53
C GLU A 9 45.72 -14.74 -21.07
N LYS A 10 46.08 -13.46 -21.25
CA LYS A 10 45.25 -12.35 -20.75
C LYS A 10 43.99 -12.12 -21.59
N LEU A 11 43.99 -12.49 -22.87
CA LEU A 11 42.88 -12.16 -23.78
C LEU A 11 41.65 -13.04 -23.58
N LYS A 12 41.83 -14.31 -23.20
CA LYS A 12 40.71 -15.26 -22.96
C LYS A 12 39.90 -14.91 -21.70
N ARG A 13 40.55 -14.33 -20.69
CA ARG A 13 39.90 -13.95 -19.42
C ARG A 13 39.06 -12.67 -19.53
N VAL A 14 39.43 -11.76 -20.43
CA VAL A 14 38.69 -10.50 -20.62
C VAL A 14 37.36 -10.73 -21.36
N LEU A 15 37.31 -11.67 -22.31
CA LEU A 15 36.08 -11.97 -23.05
C LEU A 15 35.03 -12.72 -22.20
N LEU A 16 35.45 -13.54 -21.23
CA LEU A 16 34.53 -14.22 -20.31
C LEU A 16 33.94 -13.27 -19.25
N ALA A 17 34.67 -12.22 -18.84
CA ALA A 17 34.16 -11.25 -17.88
C ALA A 17 33.14 -10.25 -18.48
N ALA A 18 33.24 -9.97 -19.79
CA ALA A 18 32.33 -9.04 -20.46
C ALA A 18 30.94 -9.67 -20.77
N ALA A 19 30.85 -10.99 -20.91
CA ALA A 19 29.58 -11.68 -21.21
C ALA A 19 28.68 -11.87 -19.97
N ALA A 20 29.25 -11.86 -18.76
CA ALA A 20 28.50 -12.10 -17.51
C ALA A 20 27.84 -10.85 -16.92
N ALA A 21 28.17 -9.64 -17.42
CA ALA A 21 27.68 -8.39 -16.86
C ALA A 21 26.34 -7.91 -17.48
N LEU A 22 25.76 -8.63 -18.46
CA LEU A 22 24.61 -8.15 -19.23
C LEU A 22 23.24 -8.66 -18.75
N LEU A 23 23.15 -9.40 -17.64
CA LEU A 23 21.90 -10.06 -17.21
C LEU A 23 21.28 -9.53 -15.89
N ALA A 24 21.87 -8.52 -15.26
CA ALA A 24 21.28 -7.88 -14.09
C ALA A 24 20.48 -6.63 -14.49
N ALA A 25 19.43 -6.82 -15.29
CA ALA A 25 18.41 -5.78 -15.39
C ALA A 25 17.68 -5.71 -14.04
N PRO A 26 17.60 -4.55 -13.36
CA PRO A 26 16.72 -4.42 -12.21
C PRO A 26 15.30 -4.74 -12.70
N ALA A 27 14.65 -5.71 -12.06
CA ALA A 27 13.21 -5.88 -12.24
C ALA A 27 12.57 -4.57 -11.78
N LEU A 28 12.09 -3.77 -12.74
CA LEU A 28 11.18 -2.69 -12.43
C LEU A 28 9.95 -3.37 -11.83
N GLY A 29 9.83 -3.33 -10.50
CA GLY A 29 8.63 -3.80 -9.82
C GLY A 29 7.46 -2.98 -10.35
N SER A 30 6.60 -3.59 -11.16
CA SER A 30 5.33 -2.99 -11.50
C SER A 30 4.52 -2.91 -10.20
N ASN A 31 4.13 -1.70 -9.77
CA ASN A 31 3.05 -1.52 -8.82
C ASN A 31 1.74 -1.93 -9.50
N GLU A 32 1.57 -3.24 -9.68
CA GLU A 32 0.35 -3.81 -10.22
C GLU A 32 -0.79 -3.54 -9.23
N THR A 33 -1.93 -3.10 -9.75
CA THR A 33 -3.14 -2.91 -8.96
C THR A 33 -3.51 -4.24 -8.30
N ILE A 34 -3.64 -4.23 -6.97
CA ILE A 34 -4.09 -5.39 -6.22
C ILE A 34 -5.60 -5.41 -6.28
N ILE A 35 -6.17 -6.49 -6.83
CA ILE A 35 -7.61 -6.62 -7.04
C ILE A 35 -8.08 -7.92 -6.42
N GLY A 36 -9.16 -7.88 -5.66
CA GLY A 36 -9.77 -9.10 -5.16
C GLY A 36 -10.84 -8.88 -4.10
N ARG A 37 -11.30 -9.99 -3.52
CA ARG A 37 -12.17 -9.93 -2.35
C ARG A 37 -11.35 -9.49 -1.14
N ALA A 38 -11.76 -8.39 -0.53
CA ALA A 38 -11.10 -7.88 0.68
C ALA A 38 -11.73 -8.46 1.95
N SER A 39 -10.89 -8.79 2.93
CA SER A 39 -11.29 -9.01 4.32
C SER A 39 -10.71 -7.92 5.21
N VAL A 40 -11.48 -7.45 6.18
CA VAL A 40 -11.06 -6.40 7.11
C VAL A 40 -10.29 -6.98 8.28
N ILE A 41 -9.10 -6.43 8.56
CA ILE A 41 -8.30 -6.76 9.75
C ILE A 41 -8.59 -5.75 10.86
N ASP A 42 -8.53 -4.47 10.52
CA ASP A 42 -8.89 -3.32 11.36
C ASP A 42 -9.37 -2.17 10.46
N ALA A 43 -9.64 -1.00 11.03
CA ALA A 43 -10.27 0.10 10.32
C ALA A 43 -9.35 0.89 9.37
N ASP A 44 -8.06 0.54 9.25
CA ASP A 44 -7.15 1.06 8.20
C ASP A 44 -6.36 -0.04 7.48
N THR A 45 -6.57 -1.32 7.80
CA THR A 45 -5.87 -2.47 7.23
C THR A 45 -6.85 -3.51 6.70
N ILE A 46 -6.73 -3.81 5.41
CA ILE A 46 -7.45 -4.89 4.73
C ILE A 46 -6.48 -5.97 4.24
N GLU A 47 -7.01 -7.14 3.91
CA GLU A 47 -6.27 -8.22 3.29
C GLU A 47 -6.94 -8.63 1.97
N ILE A 48 -6.14 -8.81 0.92
CA ILE A 48 -6.56 -9.38 -0.36
C ILE A 48 -5.57 -10.49 -0.71
N HIS A 49 -6.04 -11.72 -0.90
CA HIS A 49 -5.21 -12.87 -1.28
C HIS A 49 -3.98 -13.10 -0.37
N GLY A 50 -4.12 -12.91 0.95
CA GLY A 50 -3.00 -13.04 1.90
C GLY A 50 -2.06 -11.83 1.96
N GLN A 51 -2.23 -10.83 1.08
CA GLN A 51 -1.48 -9.59 1.13
C GLN A 51 -2.18 -8.58 2.04
N ARG A 52 -1.48 -8.15 3.10
CA ARG A 52 -1.95 -7.07 3.96
C ARG A 52 -1.69 -5.71 3.33
N ILE A 53 -2.72 -4.87 3.34
CA ILE A 53 -2.75 -3.56 2.72
C ILE A 53 -3.20 -2.54 3.78
N ARG A 54 -2.35 -1.56 4.06
CA ARG A 54 -2.67 -0.40 4.88
C ARG A 54 -3.18 0.73 3.97
N LEU A 55 -4.31 1.31 4.33
CA LEU A 55 -4.91 2.41 3.59
C LEU A 55 -4.02 3.67 3.71
N PHE A 56 -3.70 4.25 2.58
CA PHE A 56 -2.91 5.47 2.51
C PHE A 56 -3.66 6.65 3.13
N GLY A 57 -2.97 7.44 3.95
CA GLY A 57 -3.48 8.72 4.45
C GLY A 57 -4.59 8.62 5.52
N VAL A 58 -4.88 7.42 6.02
CA VAL A 58 -5.92 7.18 7.03
C VAL A 58 -5.27 6.80 8.37
N ASP A 59 -5.80 7.33 9.48
CA ASP A 59 -5.49 6.90 10.85
C ASP A 59 -6.78 6.44 11.52
N ALA A 60 -6.91 5.13 11.75
CA ALA A 60 -8.13 4.54 12.29
C ALA A 60 -7.86 3.79 13.60
N PRO A 61 -8.87 3.63 14.47
CA PRO A 61 -8.69 2.87 15.70
C PRO A 61 -8.36 1.40 15.40
N GLU A 62 -7.31 0.89 16.05
CA GLU A 62 -6.91 -0.52 15.98
C GLU A 62 -8.05 -1.44 16.46
N GLY A 63 -8.21 -2.63 15.89
CA GLY A 63 -9.43 -3.45 16.08
C GLY A 63 -9.82 -3.75 17.56
N ARG A 64 -8.84 -3.80 18.47
CA ARG A 64 -9.07 -4.00 19.92
C ARG A 64 -9.13 -2.72 20.75
N GLN A 65 -8.94 -1.56 20.13
CA GLN A 65 -8.91 -0.27 20.80
C GLN A 65 -10.27 0.10 21.38
N THR A 66 -10.21 0.69 22.58
CA THR A 66 -11.34 1.34 23.24
C THR A 66 -11.15 2.84 23.28
N CYS A 67 -12.24 3.59 23.16
CA CYS A 67 -12.27 5.05 23.23
C CYS A 67 -13.31 5.49 24.27
N GLN A 68 -13.34 6.77 24.60
CA GLN A 68 -14.41 7.38 25.41
C GLN A 68 -15.29 8.26 24.52
N ASP A 69 -16.60 8.25 24.75
CA ASP A 69 -17.52 9.20 24.13
C ASP A 69 -17.53 10.54 24.88
N ALA A 70 -18.38 11.48 24.45
CA ALA A 70 -18.47 12.81 25.04
C ALA A 70 -18.90 12.78 26.52
N ASP A 71 -19.59 11.73 26.95
CA ASP A 71 -20.04 11.52 28.33
C ASP A 71 -18.99 10.76 29.16
N GLY A 72 -17.81 10.48 28.58
CA GLY A 72 -16.71 9.75 29.22
C GLY A 72 -16.91 8.22 29.24
N LYS A 73 -17.96 7.69 28.60
CA LYS A 73 -18.25 6.26 28.60
C LYS A 73 -17.34 5.52 27.63
N THR A 74 -16.70 4.46 28.13
CA THR A 74 -15.83 3.61 27.32
C THR A 74 -16.63 2.78 26.32
N TYR A 75 -16.18 2.76 25.06
CA TYR A 75 -16.74 1.93 23.99
C TYR A 75 -15.65 1.37 23.08
N ARG A 76 -15.98 0.30 22.34
CA ARG A 76 -15.04 -0.43 21.46
C ARG A 76 -14.95 0.23 20.07
N CYS A 77 -14.34 1.41 20.00
CA CYS A 77 -14.19 2.17 18.75
C CYS A 77 -13.51 1.36 17.63
N GLY A 78 -12.46 0.59 17.94
CA GLY A 78 -11.77 -0.28 16.98
C GLY A 78 -12.71 -1.26 16.28
N GLN A 79 -13.44 -2.03 17.09
CA GLN A 79 -14.42 -3.00 16.58
C GLN A 79 -15.53 -2.32 15.79
N LYS A 80 -16.04 -1.18 16.29
CA LYS A 80 -17.12 -0.43 15.62
C LYS A 80 -16.68 0.05 14.24
N SER A 81 -15.49 0.63 14.12
CA SER A 81 -14.96 1.11 12.83
C SER A 81 -14.64 -0.05 11.88
N SER A 82 -14.06 -1.15 12.39
CA SER A 82 -13.74 -2.33 11.58
C SER A 82 -15.00 -2.97 10.99
N PHE A 83 -16.08 -3.10 11.77
CA PHE A 83 -17.36 -3.60 11.27
C PHE A 83 -18.03 -2.65 10.29
N ALA A 84 -17.88 -1.34 10.48
CA ALA A 84 -18.40 -0.37 9.53
C ALA A 84 -17.71 -0.51 8.16
N LEU A 85 -16.38 -0.65 8.17
CA LEU A 85 -15.59 -0.90 6.97
C LEU A 85 -15.98 -2.20 6.27
N ASP A 86 -16.13 -3.29 7.03
CA ASP A 86 -16.52 -4.60 6.50
C ASP A 86 -17.89 -4.52 5.81
N ASN A 87 -18.88 -3.91 6.46
CA ASN A 87 -20.21 -3.70 5.87
C ASN A 87 -20.18 -2.82 4.62
N PHE A 88 -19.31 -1.82 4.56
CA PHE A 88 -19.16 -0.97 3.38
C PHE A 88 -18.53 -1.71 2.20
N ILE A 89 -17.45 -2.46 2.47
CA ILE A 89 -16.75 -3.28 1.47
C ILE A 89 -17.67 -4.40 0.94
N ALA A 90 -18.47 -5.03 1.81
CA ALA A 90 -19.39 -6.08 1.43
C ALA A 90 -20.48 -5.64 0.42
N GLN A 91 -20.80 -4.34 0.36
CA GLN A 91 -21.79 -3.82 -0.59
C GLN A 91 -21.29 -3.81 -2.04
N ALA A 92 -19.98 -3.73 -2.27
CA ALA A 92 -19.41 -3.67 -3.60
C ALA A 92 -18.00 -4.30 -3.63
N GLN A 93 -17.88 -5.43 -4.32
CA GLN A 93 -16.65 -6.19 -4.53
C GLN A 93 -16.39 -6.37 -6.04
N PRO A 94 -15.13 -6.54 -6.50
CA PRO A 94 -13.89 -6.57 -5.70
C PRO A 94 -13.44 -5.18 -5.25
N VAL A 95 -12.43 -5.14 -4.37
CA VAL A 95 -11.66 -3.93 -4.07
C VAL A 95 -10.47 -3.83 -5.02
N TYR A 96 -10.18 -2.61 -5.45
CA TYR A 96 -9.06 -2.24 -6.29
C TYR A 96 -8.13 -1.35 -5.48
N CYS A 97 -6.90 -1.79 -5.25
CA CYS A 97 -5.89 -1.05 -4.50
C CYS A 97 -4.69 -0.73 -5.38
N GLU A 98 -4.35 0.55 -5.49
CA GLU A 98 -3.18 1.04 -6.20
C GLU A 98 -2.02 1.20 -5.21
N PRO A 99 -0.97 0.36 -5.28
CA PRO A 99 0.15 0.43 -4.36
C PRO A 99 0.92 1.74 -4.53
N LEU A 100 1.32 2.33 -3.41
CA LEU A 100 2.10 3.57 -3.33
C LEU A 100 3.46 3.35 -2.68
N ASP A 101 3.51 2.52 -1.63
CA ASP A 101 4.72 2.28 -0.84
C ASP A 101 4.63 0.95 -0.08
N ILE A 102 5.70 0.57 0.61
CA ILE A 102 5.75 -0.52 1.59
C ILE A 102 6.11 0.07 2.95
N ASP A 103 5.29 -0.16 3.97
CA ASP A 103 5.59 0.34 5.32
C ASP A 103 6.70 -0.48 6.01
N ARG A 104 7.19 0.02 7.15
CA ARG A 104 8.23 -0.66 7.95
C ARG A 104 7.86 -2.06 8.45
N TYR A 105 6.58 -2.43 8.39
CA TYR A 105 6.06 -3.74 8.78
C TYR A 105 5.81 -4.64 7.57
N ASN A 106 6.31 -4.24 6.39
CA ASN A 106 6.17 -4.97 5.14
C ASN A 106 4.71 -5.11 4.67
N ARG A 107 3.84 -4.16 5.03
CA ARG A 107 2.50 -4.03 4.45
C ARG A 107 2.56 -3.13 3.23
N VAL A 108 1.75 -3.44 2.23
CA VAL A 108 1.54 -2.53 1.10
C VAL A 108 0.76 -1.33 1.60
N VAL A 109 1.22 -0.12 1.29
CA VAL A 109 0.47 1.12 1.50
C VAL A 109 -0.19 1.49 0.18
N ALA A 110 -1.51 1.65 0.15
CA ALA A 110 -2.26 1.85 -1.10
C ALA A 110 -3.47 2.77 -0.92
N THR A 111 -3.86 3.45 -2.01
CA THR A 111 -5.22 3.97 -2.17
C THR A 111 -6.11 2.84 -2.65
N CYS A 112 -7.32 2.72 -2.11
CA CYS A 112 -8.23 1.62 -2.44
C CYS A 112 -9.64 2.12 -2.73
N SER A 113 -10.28 1.51 -3.73
CA SER A 113 -11.67 1.78 -4.11
C SER A 113 -12.46 0.49 -4.24
N ASN A 114 -13.78 0.56 -4.01
CA ASN A 114 -14.67 -0.57 -4.26
C ASN A 114 -15.08 -0.66 -5.75
N ALA A 115 -15.85 -1.68 -6.13
CA ALA A 115 -16.28 -1.87 -7.52
C ALA A 115 -17.19 -0.77 -8.10
N GLU A 116 -17.72 0.12 -7.26
CA GLU A 116 -18.46 1.30 -7.69
C GLU A 116 -17.56 2.54 -7.86
N GLY A 117 -16.25 2.40 -7.67
CA GLY A 117 -15.27 3.49 -7.72
C GLY A 117 -15.30 4.41 -6.49
N LYS A 118 -15.91 3.98 -5.37
CA LYS A 118 -15.90 4.74 -4.12
C LYS A 118 -14.58 4.51 -3.39
N ASP A 119 -13.88 5.60 -3.07
CA ASP A 119 -12.65 5.57 -2.27
C ASP A 119 -12.94 5.15 -0.82
N ILE A 120 -12.25 4.11 -0.36
CA ILE A 120 -12.45 3.50 0.95
C ILE A 120 -11.94 4.42 2.08
N GLY A 121 -10.78 5.05 1.90
CA GLY A 121 -10.20 5.94 2.91
C GLY A 121 -11.04 7.20 3.11
N ALA A 122 -11.50 7.79 2.01
CA ALA A 122 -12.42 8.92 2.01
C ALA A 122 -13.73 8.58 2.70
N TRP A 123 -14.27 7.38 2.45
CA TRP A 123 -15.49 6.92 3.10
C TRP A 123 -15.30 6.77 4.61
N LEU A 124 -14.20 6.16 5.06
CA LEU A 124 -13.87 6.00 6.48
C LEU A 124 -13.82 7.35 7.20
N VAL A 125 -13.09 8.33 6.64
CA VAL A 125 -12.94 9.66 7.22
C VAL A 125 -14.29 10.40 7.27
N ARG A 126 -15.04 10.42 6.16
CA ARG A 126 -16.32 11.15 6.08
C ARG A 126 -17.42 10.58 6.97
N ASN A 127 -17.35 9.30 7.31
CA ASN A 127 -18.31 8.64 8.18
C ASN A 127 -17.82 8.55 9.64
N GLY A 128 -16.70 9.19 9.98
CA GLY A 128 -16.19 9.25 11.36
C GLY A 128 -15.63 7.92 11.87
N HIS A 129 -15.18 7.04 10.97
CA HIS A 129 -14.54 5.77 11.31
C HIS A 129 -13.02 5.87 11.38
N ALA A 130 -12.45 6.92 10.81
CA ALA A 130 -11.04 7.24 10.85
C ALA A 130 -10.81 8.77 10.82
N VAL A 131 -9.59 9.19 11.15
CA VAL A 131 -9.12 10.57 11.02
C VAL A 131 -8.27 10.68 9.75
N ASP A 132 -8.39 11.81 9.06
CA ASP A 132 -7.53 12.15 7.95
C ASP A 132 -6.11 12.42 8.48
N TYR A 133 -5.17 11.54 8.17
CA TYR A 133 -3.81 11.70 8.67
C TYR A 133 -3.05 12.67 7.78
N THR A 134 -3.31 13.96 8.00
CA THR A 134 -2.86 15.10 7.20
C THR A 134 -1.36 15.13 6.94
N ARG A 135 -0.55 14.46 7.77
CA ARG A 135 0.88 14.27 7.55
C ARG A 135 1.20 13.55 6.23
N TYR A 136 0.33 12.63 5.80
CA TYR A 136 0.52 11.83 4.58
C TYR A 136 -0.51 12.17 3.50
N SER A 137 -1.75 12.43 3.89
CA SER A 137 -2.83 12.76 2.96
C SER A 137 -2.90 14.24 2.60
N THR A 138 -2.17 15.12 3.28
CA THR A 138 -2.30 16.59 3.14
C THR A 138 -3.74 17.12 3.23
N GLY A 139 -4.66 16.43 3.91
CA GLY A 139 -6.07 16.84 4.01
C GLY A 139 -6.94 16.39 2.83
N THR A 140 -6.43 15.51 1.97
CA THR A 140 -7.09 14.99 0.76
C THR A 140 -8.49 14.43 1.02
N PHE A 141 -8.75 13.82 2.17
CA PHE A 141 -10.04 13.21 2.46
C PHE A 141 -11.06 14.21 3.02
N ILE A 142 -10.57 15.27 3.66
CA ILE A 142 -11.35 16.41 4.14
C ILE A 142 -11.67 17.41 3.00
N ASN A 143 -10.75 17.58 2.02
CA ASN A 143 -10.86 18.50 0.89
C ASN A 143 -10.92 17.75 -0.46
N PRO A 144 -12.11 17.42 -0.99
CA PRO A 144 -12.27 16.55 -2.17
C PRO A 144 -11.64 17.07 -3.48
N TRP A 145 -11.35 18.37 -3.58
CA TRP A 145 -10.84 19.01 -4.80
C TRP A 145 -9.34 18.79 -5.02
N GLU A 146 -8.59 18.54 -3.96
CA GLU A 146 -7.13 18.33 -4.02
C GLU A 146 -6.79 16.90 -4.47
N PHE A 147 -7.62 15.92 -4.10
CA PHE A 147 -7.45 14.52 -4.49
C PHE A 147 -7.47 14.29 -6.01
N ARG A 148 -8.45 14.88 -6.71
CA ARG A 148 -8.61 14.72 -8.17
C ARG A 148 -7.50 15.39 -8.99
N ALA A 149 -6.69 16.25 -8.37
CA ALA A 149 -5.60 16.95 -9.01
C ALA A 149 -4.26 16.19 -8.92
N LEU A 150 -4.08 15.33 -7.90
CA LEU A 150 -2.86 14.55 -7.70
C LEU A 150 -2.81 13.24 -8.51
N HIS A 151 -3.96 12.74 -8.95
CA HIS A 151 -4.10 11.46 -9.66
C HIS A 151 -4.61 11.62 -11.10
N ARG A 152 -4.22 12.71 -11.78
CA ARG A 152 -4.52 12.96 -13.18
C ARG A 152 -3.25 13.22 -13.99
#